data_AF-A0A3P8UST2-F1
#
_entry.id   AF-A0A3P8UST2-F1
#
_cell.length_a   1.000
_cell.length_b   1.000
_cell.length_c   1.000
_cell.angle_alpha   90.00
_cell.angle_beta   90.00
_cell.angle_gamma   90.00
#
_symmetry.space_group_name_H-M   'P 1'
#
loop_
_entity.id
_entity.type
_entity.pdbx_description
1 polymer ?
#
loop_
_entity_poly.entity_id
_entity_poly.type
_entity_poly.pdbx_seq_one_letter_code
_entity_poly.pdbx_strand_id
1 'polypeptide(L)'
;MFLDQDNSPHKPCARQQLLNYSQEFCETEFYLQMMQLGPDKWCHLESISKYDSLRVDAAVVNSLICSYLLIVICLRAYSSLSICVEMVSSHLRCFYPNAGTQDFFIHIHSLYFQNCTKKDLAPEDAPGWVVMVLTLIPVSLIPVLVYLVVWKSKVQE
;
A
#
# COMPACT_ATOMS: atom_id res chain seq x y z
N MET A 1 -4.67 16.02 -0.56
CA MET A 1 -4.33 17.32 -1.17
C MET A 1 -2.95 17.13 -1.77
N PHE A 2 -2.89 16.81 -3.06
CA PHE A 2 -1.59 16.65 -3.75
C PHE A 2 -1.11 18.04 -4.11
N LEU A 3 0.12 18.37 -3.74
CA LEU A 3 0.71 19.65 -4.07
C LEU A 3 0.90 19.71 -5.59
N ASP A 4 0.27 20.67 -6.25
CA ASP A 4 0.53 21.01 -7.64
C ASP A 4 2.00 21.43 -7.76
N GLN A 5 2.84 20.49 -8.18
CA GLN A 5 4.29 20.61 -8.17
C GLN A 5 4.84 21.13 -9.50
N ASP A 6 4.08 22.01 -10.17
CA ASP A 6 4.45 22.66 -11.42
C ASP A 6 5.48 23.80 -11.23
N ASN A 7 6.12 23.89 -10.06
CA ASN A 7 7.01 25.01 -9.71
C ASN A 7 8.39 24.60 -9.17
N SER A 8 8.89 23.41 -9.54
CA SER A 8 10.29 23.05 -9.30
C SER A 8 11.19 23.62 -10.41
N PRO A 9 12.39 24.15 -10.11
CA PRO A 9 13.29 24.74 -11.11
C PRO A 9 13.92 23.72 -12.09
N HIS A 10 13.52 22.46 -12.02
CA HIS A 10 13.87 21.42 -12.96
C HIS A 10 12.80 21.28 -14.05
N LYS A 11 13.26 21.01 -15.29
CA LYS A 11 12.45 20.85 -16.50
C LYS A 11 11.11 20.14 -16.23
N PRO A 12 9.97 20.65 -16.74
CA PRO A 12 8.66 20.05 -16.51
C PRO A 12 8.67 18.59 -16.97
N CYS A 13 8.27 17.70 -16.07
CA CYS A 13 8.13 16.28 -16.36
C CYS A 13 7.08 16.10 -17.47
N ALA A 14 7.47 15.50 -18.59
CA ALA A 14 6.54 15.23 -19.67
C ALA A 14 5.62 14.06 -19.28
N ARG A 15 4.43 14.39 -18.72
CA ARG A 15 3.43 13.43 -18.23
C ARG A 15 3.18 12.28 -19.21
N GLN A 16 3.02 12.59 -20.50
CA GLN A 16 2.75 11.57 -21.51
C GLN A 16 3.91 10.60 -21.71
N GLN A 17 5.16 11.08 -21.64
CA GLN A 17 6.32 10.21 -21.73
C GLN A 17 6.37 9.29 -20.50
N LEU A 18 6.13 9.82 -19.31
CA LEU A 18 6.06 9.02 -18.09
C LEU A 18 5.01 7.90 -18.20
N LEU A 19 3.79 8.21 -18.64
CA LEU A 19 2.73 7.21 -18.83
C LEU A 19 3.14 6.12 -19.81
N ASN A 20 3.63 6.49 -21.01
CA ASN A 20 4.00 5.52 -22.03
C ASN A 20 5.12 4.59 -21.57
N TYR A 21 6.16 5.14 -20.92
CA TYR A 21 7.27 4.32 -20.41
C TYR A 21 6.83 3.44 -19.24
N SER A 22 6.00 3.93 -18.32
CA SER A 22 5.47 3.11 -17.23
C SER A 22 4.60 1.96 -17.76
N GLN A 23 3.78 2.19 -18.80
CA GLN A 23 3.02 1.14 -19.47
C GLN A 23 3.95 0.14 -20.16
N GLU A 24 4.90 0.60 -20.96
CA GLU A 24 5.80 -0.28 -21.73
C GLU A 24 6.68 -1.16 -20.82
N PHE A 25 7.24 -0.59 -19.74
CA PHE A 25 8.25 -1.28 -18.92
C PHE A 25 7.70 -1.90 -17.64
N CYS A 26 6.72 -1.29 -16.98
CA CYS A 26 6.28 -1.72 -15.66
C CYS A 26 5.00 -2.58 -15.69
N GLU A 27 4.14 -2.40 -16.70
CA GLU A 27 2.86 -3.12 -16.79
C GLU A 27 3.06 -4.61 -17.06
N THR A 28 4.03 -4.98 -17.89
CA THR A 28 4.27 -6.38 -18.29
C THR A 28 4.61 -7.29 -17.11
N GLU A 29 5.51 -6.87 -16.24
CA GLU A 29 5.90 -7.66 -15.07
C GLU A 29 4.74 -7.77 -14.07
N PHE A 30 4.02 -6.66 -13.87
CA PHE A 30 2.84 -6.65 -13.02
C PHE A 30 1.72 -7.57 -13.56
N TYR A 31 1.50 -7.59 -14.88
CA TYR A 31 0.57 -8.49 -15.54
C TYR A 31 0.89 -9.96 -15.26
N LEU A 32 2.16 -10.37 -15.39
CA LEU A 32 2.57 -11.75 -15.14
C LEU A 32 2.27 -12.17 -13.69
N GLN A 33 2.53 -11.27 -12.74
CA GLN A 33 2.30 -11.52 -11.32
C GLN A 33 0.79 -11.56 -10.98
N MET A 34 0.00 -10.68 -11.59
CA MET A 34 -1.46 -10.68 -11.45
C MET A 34 -2.12 -11.90 -12.09
N MET A 35 -1.57 -12.42 -13.18
CA MET A 35 -2.03 -13.65 -13.82
C MET A 35 -1.71 -14.90 -13.00
N GLN A 36 -0.58 -14.94 -12.27
CA GLN A 36 -0.27 -16.02 -11.33
C GLN A 36 -1.25 -16.06 -10.15
N LEU A 37 -1.75 -14.90 -9.72
CA LEU A 37 -2.78 -14.77 -8.68
C LEU A 37 -4.16 -15.29 -9.15
N GLY A 38 -4.47 -15.13 -10.43
CA GLY A 38 -5.74 -15.52 -11.04
C GLY A 38 -6.86 -14.46 -10.89
N PRO A 39 -7.72 -14.31 -11.91
CA PRO A 39 -8.76 -13.27 -11.94
C PRO A 39 -9.84 -13.44 -10.88
N ASP A 40 -10.08 -14.66 -10.41
CA ASP A 40 -10.98 -14.96 -9.30
C ASP A 40 -10.51 -14.35 -7.97
N LYS A 41 -9.23 -13.97 -7.89
CA LYS A 41 -8.62 -13.37 -6.71
C LYS A 41 -8.43 -11.85 -6.83
N TRP A 42 -8.58 -11.24 -8.00
CA TRP A 42 -8.31 -9.80 -8.19
C TRP A 42 -9.14 -8.89 -7.30
N CYS A 43 -10.43 -9.16 -7.12
CA CYS A 43 -11.31 -8.29 -6.33
C CYS A 43 -11.05 -8.30 -4.83
N HIS A 44 -10.27 -9.27 -4.37
CA HIS A 44 -9.77 -9.28 -3.01
C HIS A 44 -8.61 -8.29 -2.80
N LEU A 45 -7.92 -7.90 -3.88
CA LEU A 45 -6.81 -6.94 -3.87
C LEU A 45 -7.26 -5.47 -4.00
N GLU A 46 -8.48 -5.18 -4.45
CA GLU A 46 -8.95 -3.80 -4.68
C GLU A 46 -8.79 -2.93 -3.42
N SER A 47 -9.00 -3.52 -2.24
CA SER A 47 -8.81 -2.85 -0.95
C SER A 47 -7.36 -2.43 -0.66
N ILE A 48 -6.36 -3.12 -1.19
CA ILE A 48 -4.91 -2.82 -0.98
C ILE A 48 -4.53 -1.55 -1.72
N SER A 49 -5.09 -1.38 -2.92
CA SER A 49 -4.72 -0.31 -3.82
C SER A 49 -5.18 1.08 -3.47
N LYS A 50 -6.29 1.16 -2.74
CA LYS A 50 -6.87 2.43 -2.30
C LYS A 50 -5.93 3.16 -1.33
N TYR A 51 -4.95 2.45 -0.77
CA TYR A 51 -3.98 2.96 0.20
C TYR A 51 -2.61 3.27 -0.40
N ASP A 52 -2.36 2.96 -1.69
CA ASP A 52 -1.05 3.18 -2.35
C ASP A 52 -0.73 4.68 -2.60
N SER A 53 -1.65 5.57 -2.22
CA SER A 53 -1.43 7.01 -2.23
C SER A 53 -0.68 7.54 -1.00
N LEU A 54 -0.48 6.75 0.05
CA LEU A 54 0.27 7.13 1.24
C LEU A 54 1.23 6.00 1.59
N ARG A 55 2.49 6.33 1.90
CA ARG A 55 3.49 5.41 2.45
C ARG A 55 2.86 4.29 3.28
N VAL A 56 3.14 3.04 2.91
CA VAL A 56 2.73 1.78 3.55
C VAL A 56 2.51 1.93 5.07
N ASP A 57 1.29 2.24 5.47
CA ASP A 57 0.90 2.32 6.88
C ASP A 57 0.51 0.92 7.41
N ALA A 58 0.76 0.70 8.70
CA ALA A 58 0.57 -0.57 9.43
C ALA A 58 -0.86 -1.16 9.39
N ALA A 59 -1.82 -0.49 8.76
CA ALA A 59 -3.20 -0.95 8.56
C ALA A 59 -3.35 -2.03 7.47
N VAL A 60 -2.37 -2.17 6.57
CA VAL A 60 -2.33 -3.22 5.51
C VAL A 60 -2.41 -4.64 6.09
N VAL A 61 -1.98 -4.82 7.35
CA VAL A 61 -1.81 -6.12 8.00
C VAL A 61 -3.14 -6.76 8.46
N ASN A 62 -4.24 -6.00 8.52
CA ASN A 62 -5.50 -6.45 9.15
C ASN A 62 -6.66 -6.81 8.21
N SER A 63 -6.47 -6.81 6.88
CA SER A 63 -7.54 -7.24 5.95
C SER A 63 -7.57 -8.77 5.83
N LEU A 64 -8.67 -9.38 6.29
CA LEU A 64 -8.93 -10.84 6.47
C LEU A 64 -8.82 -11.72 5.20
N ILE A 65 -8.40 -11.17 4.07
CA ILE A 65 -8.48 -11.82 2.75
C ILE A 65 -7.10 -12.26 2.24
N CYS A 66 -6.01 -11.81 2.89
CA CYS A 66 -4.65 -12.21 2.58
C CYS A 66 -4.07 -13.07 3.71
N SER A 67 -4.47 -14.34 3.72
CA SER A 67 -4.24 -15.34 4.78
C SER A 67 -2.79 -15.85 4.91
N TYR A 68 -1.78 -14.98 4.84
CA TYR A 68 -0.34 -15.22 5.06
C TYR A 68 0.53 -15.63 3.84
N LEU A 69 0.06 -16.40 2.85
CA LEU A 69 0.84 -16.71 1.63
C LEU A 69 0.54 -15.74 0.46
N LEU A 70 -0.73 -15.35 0.32
CA LEU A 70 -1.17 -14.42 -0.71
C LEU A 70 -0.72 -12.98 -0.44
N ILE A 71 -0.54 -12.58 0.84
CA ILE A 71 -0.10 -11.22 1.20
C ILE A 71 1.28 -10.89 0.64
N VAL A 72 2.18 -11.89 0.62
CA VAL A 72 3.54 -11.73 0.11
C VAL A 72 3.53 -11.53 -1.41
N ILE A 73 2.64 -12.21 -2.13
CA ILE A 73 2.55 -12.11 -3.59
C ILE A 73 1.96 -10.75 -3.98
N CYS A 74 0.87 -10.34 -3.34
CA CYS A 74 0.21 -9.05 -3.57
C CYS A 74 1.14 -7.87 -3.27
N LEU A 75 1.79 -7.89 -2.09
CA LEU A 75 2.74 -6.85 -1.70
C LEU A 75 3.96 -6.82 -2.61
N ARG A 76 4.48 -7.97 -3.01
CA ARG A 76 5.61 -8.02 -3.95
C ARG A 76 5.22 -7.47 -5.31
N ALA A 77 4.03 -7.77 -5.81
CA ALA A 77 3.61 -7.31 -7.11
C ALA A 77 3.43 -5.79 -7.16
N TYR A 78 2.71 -5.25 -6.17
CA TYR A 78 2.54 -3.81 -6.03
C TYR A 78 3.86 -3.10 -5.76
N SER A 79 4.67 -3.63 -4.83
CA SER A 79 5.97 -3.03 -4.51
C SER A 79 6.90 -3.01 -5.73
N SER A 80 6.92 -4.10 -6.52
CA SER A 80 7.70 -4.18 -7.75
C SER A 80 7.23 -3.15 -8.78
N LEU A 81 5.91 -3.00 -8.95
CA LEU A 81 5.31 -2.00 -9.83
C LEU A 81 5.71 -0.58 -9.40
N SER A 82 5.57 -0.25 -8.11
CA SER A 82 5.89 1.07 -7.57
C SER A 82 7.38 1.40 -7.68
N ILE A 83 8.26 0.44 -7.41
CA ILE A 83 9.72 0.61 -7.61
C ILE A 83 10.04 0.82 -9.11
N CYS A 84 9.38 0.10 -10.02
CA CYS A 84 9.56 0.30 -11.45
C CYS A 84 9.14 1.72 -11.88
N VAL A 85 7.98 2.20 -11.42
CA VAL A 85 7.49 3.55 -11.73
C VAL A 85 8.38 4.63 -11.12
N GLU A 86 8.93 4.40 -9.93
CA GLU A 86 9.94 5.27 -9.32
C GLU A 86 11.23 5.33 -10.15
N MET A 87 11.72 4.20 -10.64
CA MET A 87 12.89 4.13 -11.53
C MET A 87 12.64 4.86 -12.86
N VAL A 88 11.48 4.65 -13.50
CA VAL A 88 11.10 5.37 -14.72
C VAL A 88 11.02 6.87 -14.46
N SER A 89 10.42 7.28 -13.33
CA SER A 89 10.36 8.69 -12.93
C SER A 89 11.77 9.27 -12.76
N SER A 90 12.67 8.56 -12.09
CA SER A 90 14.07 8.95 -11.91
C SER A 90 14.81 9.07 -13.26
N HIS A 91 14.63 8.11 -14.17
CA HIS A 91 15.22 8.15 -15.52
C HIS A 91 14.74 9.34 -16.34
N LEU A 92 13.45 9.69 -16.24
CA LEU A 92 12.86 10.85 -16.90
C LEU A 92 13.12 12.17 -16.15
N ARG A 93 13.86 12.13 -15.03
CA ARG A 93 14.13 13.26 -14.12
C ARG A 93 12.85 13.91 -13.58
N CYS A 94 11.85 13.09 -13.33
CA CYS A 94 10.58 13.43 -12.69
C CYS A 94 10.64 13.06 -11.20
N PHE A 95 10.04 13.90 -10.35
CA PHE A 95 9.85 13.56 -8.94
C PHE A 95 8.81 12.45 -8.79
N TYR A 96 9.03 11.53 -7.86
CA TYR A 96 8.08 10.49 -7.48
C TYR A 96 7.61 10.75 -6.04
N PRO A 97 6.31 10.67 -5.73
CA PRO A 97 5.18 10.55 -6.66
C PRO A 97 4.88 11.87 -7.39
N ASN A 98 4.14 11.80 -8.51
CA ASN A 98 3.60 12.98 -9.22
C ASN A 98 2.23 12.67 -9.86
N ALA A 99 1.59 13.66 -10.49
CA ALA A 99 0.27 13.51 -11.10
C ALA A 99 0.22 12.46 -12.23
N GLY A 100 1.30 12.29 -13.00
CA GLY A 100 1.40 11.27 -14.05
C GLY A 100 1.54 9.86 -13.47
N THR A 101 2.29 9.67 -12.39
CA THR A 101 2.34 8.36 -11.71
C THR A 101 0.99 8.00 -11.11
N GLN A 102 0.28 8.99 -10.56
CA GLN A 102 -1.06 8.77 -10.03
C GLN A 102 -2.06 8.31 -11.11
N ASP A 103 -2.07 8.97 -12.28
CA ASP A 103 -2.88 8.53 -13.42
C ASP A 103 -2.58 7.10 -13.85
N PHE A 104 -1.28 6.75 -13.89
CA PHE A 104 -0.84 5.41 -14.25
C PHE A 104 -1.42 4.37 -13.27
N PHE A 105 -1.31 4.61 -11.95
CA PHE A 105 -1.91 3.71 -10.97
C PHE A 105 -3.43 3.62 -11.12
N ILE A 106 -4.13 4.74 -11.34
CA ILE A 106 -5.58 4.74 -11.60
C ILE A 106 -5.92 3.87 -12.83
N HIS A 107 -5.12 3.93 -13.88
CA HIS A 107 -5.29 3.10 -15.06
C HIS A 107 -5.13 1.60 -14.75
N ILE A 108 -4.07 1.22 -14.03
CA ILE A 108 -3.87 -0.15 -13.53
C ILE A 108 -5.06 -0.58 -12.66
N HIS A 109 -5.57 0.31 -11.82
CA HIS A 109 -6.76 0.03 -11.00
C HIS A 109 -7.98 -0.32 -11.82
N SER A 110 -8.24 0.47 -12.86
CA SER A 110 -9.34 0.20 -13.77
C SER A 110 -9.12 -1.12 -14.53
N LEU A 111 -7.90 -1.41 -14.98
CA LEU A 111 -7.63 -2.62 -15.76
C LEU A 111 -7.94 -3.91 -14.98
N TYR A 112 -7.48 -4.01 -13.74
CA TYR A 112 -7.56 -5.26 -12.98
C TYR A 112 -8.76 -5.33 -12.02
N PHE A 113 -9.32 -4.18 -11.60
CA PHE A 113 -10.36 -4.14 -10.56
C PHE A 113 -11.70 -3.52 -11.01
N GLN A 114 -11.87 -3.12 -12.27
CA GLN A 114 -13.13 -2.49 -12.73
C GLN A 114 -14.38 -3.37 -12.55
N ASN A 115 -14.26 -4.69 -12.67
CA ASN A 115 -15.37 -5.64 -12.47
C ASN A 115 -15.56 -6.08 -11.03
N CYS A 116 -14.75 -5.55 -10.12
CA CYS A 116 -14.93 -5.76 -8.71
C CYS A 116 -16.12 -4.93 -8.27
N THR A 117 -17.26 -5.60 -8.16
CA THR A 117 -18.41 -4.99 -7.50
C THR A 117 -17.92 -4.57 -6.13
N LYS A 118 -18.22 -3.33 -5.73
CA LYS A 118 -18.24 -2.94 -4.32
C LYS A 118 -19.30 -3.79 -3.62
N LYS A 119 -19.06 -5.09 -3.46
CA LYS A 119 -19.58 -5.79 -2.30
C LYS A 119 -18.94 -5.03 -1.19
N ASP A 120 -19.74 -4.31 -0.41
CA ASP A 120 -19.31 -3.62 0.78
C ASP A 120 -18.53 -4.61 1.68
N LEU A 121 -17.24 -4.77 1.42
CA LEU A 121 -16.25 -4.49 2.43
C LEU A 121 -16.37 -2.98 2.66
N ALA A 122 -17.49 -2.58 3.26
CA ALA A 122 -17.40 -1.50 4.20
C ALA A 122 -16.14 -1.83 5.02
N PRO A 123 -15.27 -0.86 5.33
CA PRO A 123 -14.60 -0.97 6.60
C PRO A 123 -15.76 -1.10 7.60
N GLU A 124 -16.23 -2.33 7.86
CA GLU A 124 -17.02 -2.61 9.02
C GLU A 124 -16.02 -2.25 10.10
N ASP A 125 -16.21 -1.04 10.66
CA ASP A 125 -15.42 -0.58 11.78
C ASP A 125 -15.27 -1.79 12.68
N ALA A 126 -14.01 -2.19 12.93
CA ALA A 126 -13.75 -3.38 13.71
C ALA A 126 -14.65 -3.29 14.94
N PRO A 127 -15.51 -4.30 15.22
CA PRO A 127 -16.59 -4.18 16.19
C PRO A 127 -16.06 -3.51 17.45
N GLY A 128 -16.76 -2.53 18.02
CA GLY A 128 -16.16 -1.62 19.03
C GLY A 128 -15.43 -2.32 20.19
N TRP A 129 -15.81 -3.56 20.52
CA TRP A 129 -15.11 -4.42 21.48
C TRP A 129 -13.69 -4.80 21.06
N VAL A 130 -13.40 -5.02 19.77
CA VAL A 130 -12.07 -5.31 19.22
C VAL A 130 -11.17 -4.10 19.40
N VAL A 131 -11.64 -2.91 19.03
CA VAL A 131 -10.90 -1.65 19.19
C VAL A 131 -10.63 -1.36 20.68
N MET A 132 -11.62 -1.62 21.53
CA MET A 132 -11.49 -1.50 22.98
C MET A 132 -10.44 -2.46 23.54
N VAL A 133 -10.42 -3.73 23.11
CA VAL A 133 -9.41 -4.70 23.55
C VAL A 133 -8.02 -4.32 23.05
N LEU A 134 -7.88 -3.97 21.76
CA LEU A 134 -6.60 -3.61 21.16
C LEU A 134 -6.01 -2.30 21.72
N THR A 135 -6.83 -1.41 22.26
CA THR A 135 -6.36 -0.18 22.96
C THR A 135 -6.03 -0.45 24.43
N LEU A 136 -6.79 -1.31 25.11
CA LEU A 136 -6.53 -1.68 26.51
C LEU A 136 -5.27 -2.54 26.68
N ILE A 137 -4.94 -3.39 25.70
CA ILE A 137 -3.72 -4.22 25.74
C ILE A 137 -2.46 -3.35 25.89
N PRO A 138 -2.11 -2.43 24.98
CA PRO A 138 -0.89 -1.63 25.10
C PRO A 138 -0.91 -0.70 26.33
N VAL A 139 -2.08 -0.15 26.70
CA VAL A 139 -2.22 0.71 27.89
C VAL A 139 -1.94 -0.04 29.19
N SER A 140 -2.32 -1.33 29.28
CA SER A 140 -2.03 -2.18 30.45
C SER A 140 -0.66 -2.85 30.39
N LEU A 141 -0.14 -3.15 29.20
CA LEU A 141 1.15 -3.80 29.04
C LEU A 141 2.31 -2.91 29.50
N ILE A 142 2.27 -1.61 29.18
CA ILE A 142 3.31 -0.64 29.53
C ILE A 142 3.56 -0.56 31.05
N PRO A 143 2.55 -0.30 31.92
CA PRO A 143 2.77 -0.24 33.36
C PRO A 143 3.17 -1.59 33.97
N VAL A 144 2.69 -2.72 33.42
CA VAL A 144 3.10 -4.07 33.87
C VAL A 144 4.58 -4.30 33.59
N LEU A 145 5.05 -3.96 32.38
CA LEU A 145 6.46 -4.09 32.03
C LEU A 145 7.34 -3.19 32.91
N VAL A 146 6.93 -1.93 33.14
CA VAL A 146 7.65 -1.01 34.04
C VAL A 146 7.71 -1.56 35.47
N TYR A 147 6.59 -2.07 35.99
CA TYR A 147 6.54 -2.68 37.32
C TYR A 147 7.46 -3.90 37.43
N LEU A 148 7.41 -4.80 36.44
CA LEU A 148 8.25 -5.99 36.41
C LEU A 148 9.73 -5.66 36.32
N VAL A 149 10.12 -4.65 35.53
CA VAL A 149 11.50 -4.17 35.45
C VAL A 149 11.95 -3.63 36.80
N VAL A 150 11.19 -2.73 37.42
CA VAL A 150 11.53 -2.16 38.74
C VAL A 150 11.62 -3.26 39.80
N TRP A 151 10.69 -4.21 39.81
CA TRP A 151 10.72 -5.34 40.72
C TRP A 151 11.96 -6.22 40.50
N LYS A 152 12.30 -6.53 39.25
CA LYS A 152 13.50 -7.30 38.92
C LYS A 152 14.78 -6.57 39.30
N SER A 153 14.85 -5.25 39.08
CA SER A 153 15.98 -4.42 39.51
C SER A 153 16.15 -4.41 41.02
N LYS A 154 15.04 -4.40 41.78
CA LYS A 154 15.03 -4.48 43.25
C LYS A 154 15.40 -5.86 43.80
N VAL A 155 15.20 -6.93 43.03
CA VAL A 155 15.52 -8.32 43.41
C VAL A 155 16.98 -8.68 43.03
N GLN A 156 17.61 -7.92 42.15
CA GLN A 156 19.02 -8.10 41.75
C GLN A 156 20.01 -7.21 42.53
N GLU A 157 19.53 -6.23 43.30
CA GLU A 157 20.28 -5.58 44.39
C GLU A 157 20.17 -6.39 45.69
#